data_AF-A0A3P7IIS7-F1
#
_entry.id   AF-A0A3P7IIS7-F1
#
_cell.length_a   1.000
_cell.length_b   1.000
_cell.length_c   1.000
_cell.angle_alpha   90.00
_cell.angle_beta   90.00
_cell.angle_gamma   90.00
#
_symmetry.space_group_name_H-M   'P 1'
#
loop_
_entity.id
_entity.type
_entity.pdbx_description
1 polymer ?
#
loop_
_entity_poly.entity_id
_entity_poly.type
_entity_poly.pdbx_seq_one_letter_code
_entity_poly.pdbx_strand_id
1 'polypeptide(L)'
;MVCAGVVLDIVQHWKLFKEVPEIFILVPALLGLKGNLEMTLASRLSTLANLGHLDNSVQRKEVVLSNLALIQVQATVIAFLASAFAMVLAWIPRGELDWSHAALLCASSLATACCASLILSILMALVVIFSRKYNINPDNVATPIAASL
;
A
#
# COMPACT_ATOMS: atom_id res chain seq x y z
N MET A 1 -9.86 7.34 -9.91
CA MET A 1 -9.60 8.65 -9.27
C MET A 1 -10.86 9.40 -8.81
N VAL A 2 -11.94 9.48 -9.61
CA VAL A 2 -13.20 10.16 -9.19
C VAL A 2 -13.77 9.60 -7.89
N CYS A 3 -13.87 8.27 -7.75
CA CYS A 3 -14.41 7.65 -6.54
C CYS A 3 -13.56 7.93 -5.29
N ALA A 4 -12.21 7.93 -5.42
CA ALA A 4 -11.32 8.27 -4.31
C ALA A 4 -11.50 9.74 -3.88
N GLY A 5 -11.71 10.65 -4.84
CA GLY A 5 -12.03 12.05 -4.55
C GLY A 5 -13.36 12.22 -3.81
N VAL A 6 -14.40 11.51 -4.23
CA VAL A 6 -15.72 11.51 -3.54
C VAL A 6 -15.60 10.93 -2.12
N VAL A 7 -14.84 9.85 -1.94
CA VAL A 7 -14.59 9.29 -0.61
C VAL A 7 -13.85 10.30 0.27
N LEU A 8 -12.81 10.96 -0.25
CA LEU A 8 -12.10 11.99 0.50
C LEU A 8 -13.00 13.18 0.86
N ASP A 9 -13.91 13.59 -0.04
CA ASP A 9 -14.90 14.65 0.20
C ASP A 9 -15.91 14.31 1.32
N ILE A 10 -16.26 13.03 1.46
CA ILE A 10 -17.09 12.57 2.56
C ILE A 10 -16.28 12.54 3.87
N VAL A 11 -15.07 11.97 3.83
CA VAL A 11 -14.25 11.70 5.03
C VAL A 11 -13.63 12.98 5.60
N GLN A 12 -13.40 14.02 4.78
CA GLN A 12 -12.85 15.30 5.23
C GLN A 12 -13.68 16.00 6.33
N HIS A 13 -14.98 15.68 6.42
CA HIS A 13 -15.87 16.27 7.41
C HIS A 13 -15.85 15.56 8.78
N TRP A 14 -15.16 14.42 8.89
CA TRP A 14 -15.07 13.63 10.13
C TRP A 14 -14.22 14.32 11.20
N LYS A 15 -14.49 14.01 12.48
CA LYS A 15 -13.78 14.61 13.63
C LYS A 15 -12.25 14.49 13.52
N LEU A 16 -11.75 13.37 13.02
CA LEU A 16 -10.31 13.12 12.84
C LEU A 16 -9.63 14.19 11.97
N PHE A 17 -10.24 14.55 10.82
CA PHE A 17 -9.68 15.52 9.88
C PHE A 17 -9.88 16.97 10.33
N LYS A 18 -10.87 17.24 11.19
CA LYS A 18 -11.10 18.56 11.81
C LYS A 18 -10.18 18.81 13.00
N GLU A 19 -9.89 17.79 13.79
CA GLU A 19 -9.00 17.88 14.96
C GLU A 19 -7.52 17.86 14.58
N VAL A 20 -7.16 17.26 13.44
CA VAL A 20 -5.77 17.16 12.93
C VAL A 20 -5.74 17.47 11.43
N PRO A 21 -5.75 18.75 11.01
CA PRO A 21 -5.77 19.15 9.60
C PRO A 21 -4.51 18.72 8.83
N GLU A 22 -3.40 18.43 9.52
CA GLU A 22 -2.15 17.94 8.93
C GLU A 22 -2.31 16.60 8.18
N ILE A 23 -3.34 15.82 8.53
CA ILE A 23 -3.67 14.56 7.86
C ILE A 23 -3.99 14.78 6.37
N PHE A 24 -4.51 15.95 5.98
CA PHE A 24 -4.79 16.27 4.56
C PHE A 24 -3.55 16.30 3.68
N ILE A 25 -2.40 16.65 4.24
CA ILE A 25 -1.13 16.69 3.51
C ILE A 25 -0.51 15.29 3.49
N LEU A 26 -0.67 14.54 4.59
CA LEU A 26 -0.09 13.22 4.76
C LEU A 26 -0.79 12.15 3.91
N VAL A 27 -2.12 12.20 3.77
CA VAL A 27 -2.90 11.19 3.04
C VAL A 27 -2.47 11.07 1.56
N PRO A 28 -2.38 12.15 0.77
CA PRO A 28 -1.88 12.07 -0.61
C PRO A 28 -0.44 11.57 -0.71
N ALA A 29 0.43 11.99 0.21
CA ALA A 29 1.82 11.55 0.23
C ALA A 29 1.93 10.04 0.48
N LEU A 30 1.19 9.51 1.47
CA LEU A 30 1.16 8.08 1.79
C LEU A 30 0.54 7.24 0.67
N LEU A 31 -0.54 7.74 0.05
CA LEU A 31 -1.16 7.10 -1.12
C LEU A 31 -0.19 7.05 -2.31
N GLY A 32 0.51 8.14 -2.60
CA GLY A 32 1.53 8.19 -3.66
C GLY A 32 2.70 7.24 -3.40
N LEU A 33 3.19 7.18 -2.16
CA LEU A 33 4.21 6.22 -1.73
C LEU A 33 3.75 4.78 -1.95
N LYS A 34 2.51 4.44 -1.56
CA LYS A 34 1.95 3.11 -1.76
C LYS A 34 1.76 2.74 -3.23
N GLY A 35 1.21 3.66 -4.03
CA GLY A 35 1.07 3.45 -5.48
C GLY A 35 2.41 3.16 -6.15
N ASN A 36 3.50 3.78 -5.69
CA ASN A 36 4.83 3.53 -6.20
C ASN A 36 5.35 2.10 -5.86
N LEU A 37 5.00 1.57 -4.68
CA LEU A 37 5.35 0.18 -4.32
C LEU A 37 4.64 -0.83 -5.22
N GLU A 38 3.32 -0.67 -5.39
CA GLU A 38 2.49 -1.58 -6.18
C GLU A 38 2.84 -1.49 -7.67
N MET A 39 3.14 -0.28 -8.18
CA MET A 39 3.64 -0.10 -9.55
C MET A 39 5.01 -0.74 -9.75
N THR A 40 5.90 -0.64 -8.77
CA THR A 40 7.21 -1.31 -8.81
C THR A 40 7.06 -2.83 -8.81
N LEU A 41 6.15 -3.36 -7.98
CA LEU A 41 5.82 -4.79 -7.99
C LEU A 41 5.29 -5.22 -9.35
N ALA A 42 4.30 -4.49 -9.88
CA ALA A 42 3.68 -4.79 -11.16
C ALA A 42 4.73 -4.86 -12.28
N SER A 43 5.60 -3.85 -12.36
CA SER A 43 6.69 -3.80 -13.33
C SER A 43 7.67 -4.96 -13.19
N ARG A 44 8.06 -5.31 -11.95
CA ARG A 44 8.95 -6.46 -11.69
C ARG A 44 8.32 -7.78 -12.10
N LEU A 45 7.09 -8.04 -11.67
CA LEU A 45 6.38 -9.27 -12.00
C LEU A 45 6.13 -9.38 -13.50
N SER A 46 5.78 -8.28 -14.16
CA SER A 46 5.55 -8.25 -15.60
C SER A 46 6.83 -8.51 -16.39
N THR A 47 7.95 -7.90 -15.99
CA THR A 47 9.26 -8.19 -16.58
C THR A 47 9.63 -9.67 -16.44
N LEU A 48 9.43 -10.24 -15.26
CA LEU A 48 9.68 -11.67 -15.00
C LEU A 48 8.71 -12.58 -15.77
N ALA A 49 7.48 -12.12 -16.01
CA ALA A 49 6.51 -12.81 -16.87
C ALA A 49 6.99 -12.84 -18.32
N ASN A 50 7.48 -11.71 -18.82
CA ASN A 50 7.95 -11.58 -20.20
C ASN A 50 9.25 -12.35 -20.45
N LEU A 51 10.11 -12.48 -19.44
CA LEU A 51 11.31 -13.32 -19.46
C LEU A 51 11.01 -14.84 -19.34
N GLY A 52 9.75 -15.23 -19.13
CA GLY A 52 9.35 -16.64 -18.99
C GLY A 52 9.61 -17.26 -17.62
N HIS A 53 10.15 -16.51 -16.65
CA HIS A 53 10.40 -17.00 -15.28
C HIS A 53 9.11 -17.34 -14.50
N LEU A 54 7.95 -16.86 -14.96
CA LEU A 54 6.65 -17.22 -14.39
C LEU A 54 6.01 -18.47 -15.00
N ASP A 55 6.60 -19.05 -16.06
CA ASP A 55 6.05 -20.23 -16.74
C ASP A 55 6.36 -21.51 -15.94
N ASN A 56 7.47 -21.55 -15.21
CA ASN A 56 7.80 -22.64 -14.29
C ASN A 56 7.13 -22.42 -12.92
N SER A 57 6.38 -23.42 -12.44
CA SER A 57 5.61 -23.32 -11.19
C SER A 57 6.47 -23.13 -9.94
N VAL A 58 7.71 -23.61 -9.92
CA VAL A 58 8.63 -23.44 -8.79
C VAL A 58 9.15 -22.01 -8.75
N GLN A 59 9.73 -21.53 -9.86
CA GLN A 59 10.22 -20.15 -9.99
C GLN A 59 9.11 -19.12 -9.80
N ARG A 60 7.90 -19.38 -10.32
CA ARG A 60 6.73 -18.52 -10.10
C ARG A 60 6.44 -18.32 -8.61
N LYS A 61 6.43 -19.40 -7.81
CA LYS A 61 6.15 -19.30 -6.37
C LYS A 61 7.27 -18.55 -5.65
N GLU A 62 8.52 -18.82 -5.99
CA GLU A 62 9.68 -18.15 -5.38
C GLU A 62 9.69 -16.65 -5.68
N VAL A 63 9.45 -16.26 -6.93
CA VAL A 63 9.36 -14.87 -7.39
C VAL A 63 8.21 -14.15 -6.69
N VAL A 64 7.02 -14.75 -6.67
CA VAL A 64 5.84 -14.13 -6.04
C VAL A 64 6.07 -13.99 -4.54
N LEU A 65 6.52 -15.04 -3.85
CA LEU A 65 6.73 -15.00 -2.39
C LEU A 65 7.80 -13.97 -2.01
N SER A 66 8.92 -13.94 -2.74
CA SER A 66 10.01 -12.98 -2.48
C SER A 66 9.55 -11.54 -2.69
N ASN A 67 8.80 -11.27 -3.76
CA ASN A 67 8.28 -9.92 -4.02
C ASN A 67 7.18 -9.50 -3.03
N LEU A 68 6.31 -10.42 -2.60
CA LEU A 68 5.32 -10.17 -1.55
C LEU A 68 6.00 -9.86 -0.21
N ALA A 69 7.05 -10.61 0.15
CA ALA A 69 7.83 -10.34 1.36
C ALA A 69 8.50 -8.97 1.31
N LEU A 70 9.09 -8.60 0.17
CA LEU A 70 9.71 -7.28 -0.03
C LEU A 70 8.71 -6.14 0.14
N ILE A 71 7.52 -6.22 -0.46
CA ILE A 71 6.50 -5.19 -0.28
C ILE A 71 6.05 -5.13 1.16
N GLN A 72 5.89 -6.28 1.83
CA GLN A 72 5.44 -6.24 3.21
C GLN A 72 6.44 -5.54 4.12
N VAL A 73 7.73 -5.76 3.92
CA VAL A 73 8.77 -5.03 4.64
C VAL A 73 8.67 -3.53 4.33
N GLN A 74 8.53 -3.14 3.07
CA GLN A 74 8.41 -1.74 2.67
C GLN A 74 7.15 -1.06 3.25
N ALA A 75 6.00 -1.72 3.18
CA ALA A 75 4.74 -1.25 3.73
C ALA A 75 4.79 -1.11 5.25
N THR A 76 5.42 -2.06 5.94
CA THR A 76 5.64 -2.01 7.40
C THR A 76 6.52 -0.81 7.76
N VAL A 77 7.61 -0.58 7.03
CA VAL A 77 8.50 0.55 7.25
C VAL A 77 7.77 1.88 7.03
N ILE A 78 7.00 2.01 5.94
CA ILE A 78 6.23 3.23 5.65
C ILE A 78 5.15 3.47 6.72
N ALA A 79 4.43 2.42 7.12
CA ALA A 79 3.40 2.52 8.16
C ALA A 79 3.99 2.89 9.52
N PHE A 80 5.16 2.34 9.87
CA PHE A 80 5.88 2.69 11.08
C PHE A 80 6.32 4.16 11.06
N LEU A 81 6.92 4.63 9.96
CA LEU A 81 7.33 6.03 9.80
C LEU A 81 6.14 6.98 9.84
N ALA A 82 5.02 6.62 9.19
CA ALA A 82 3.78 7.39 9.23
C ALA A 82 3.22 7.50 10.65
N SER A 83 3.26 6.40 11.41
CA SER A 83 2.80 6.36 12.80
C SER A 83 3.71 7.19 13.71
N ALA A 84 5.03 7.10 13.54
CA ALA A 84 6.00 7.94 14.24
C ALA A 84 5.76 9.43 13.98
N PHE A 85 5.54 9.80 12.71
CA PHE A 85 5.22 11.17 12.33
C PHE A 85 3.89 11.64 12.93
N ALA A 86 2.85 10.80 12.90
CA ALA A 86 1.57 11.10 13.53
C ALA A 86 1.69 11.29 15.05
N MET A 87 2.51 10.50 15.74
CA MET A 87 2.78 10.68 17.17
C MET A 87 3.46 12.01 17.47
N VAL A 88 4.45 12.41 16.64
CA VAL A 88 5.12 13.72 16.78
C VAL A 88 4.13 14.85 16.59
N LEU A 89 3.30 14.79 15.54
CA LEU A 89 2.27 15.80 15.29
C LEU A 89 1.22 15.87 16.42
N ALA A 90 0.81 14.72 16.98
CA ALA A 90 -0.13 14.68 18.09
C ALA A 90 0.46 15.28 19.39
N TRP A 91 1.78 15.21 19.56
CA TRP A 91 2.46 15.76 20.74
C TRP A 91 2.58 17.29 20.71
N ILE A 92 2.85 17.89 19.53
CA ILE A 92 3.07 19.34 19.38
C ILE A 92 1.96 20.22 19.99
N PRO A 93 0.66 19.97 19.74
CA PRO A 93 -0.41 20.81 20.28
C PRO A 93 -0.83 20.48 21.72
N ARG A 94 -0.64 19.24 22.20
CA ARG A 94 -1.16 18.78 23.50
C ARG A 94 -0.10 18.71 24.61
N GLY A 95 1.19 18.61 24.27
CA GLY A 95 2.30 18.52 25.23
C GLY A 95 2.36 17.22 26.07
N GLU A 96 1.24 16.50 26.18
CA GLU A 96 1.14 15.22 26.89
C GLU A 96 1.12 14.03 25.92
N LEU A 97 1.99 13.05 26.18
CA LEU A 97 2.03 11.77 25.48
C LEU A 97 1.34 10.69 26.32
N ASP A 98 0.10 10.36 25.96
CA ASP A 98 -0.52 9.13 26.46
C ASP A 98 0.04 7.92 25.70
N TRP A 99 0.98 7.23 26.36
CA TRP A 99 1.63 6.03 25.85
C TRP A 99 0.64 4.93 25.44
N SER A 100 -0.53 4.86 26.07
CA SER A 100 -1.58 3.87 25.77
C SER A 100 -2.23 4.17 24.42
N HIS A 101 -2.60 5.44 24.19
CA HIS A 101 -3.15 5.89 22.92
C HIS A 101 -2.11 5.81 21.80
N ALA A 102 -0.86 6.18 22.08
CA ALA A 102 0.23 6.08 21.11
C ALA A 102 0.49 4.62 20.68
N ALA A 103 0.54 3.68 21.63
CA ALA A 103 0.71 2.27 21.34
C ALA A 103 -0.49 1.67 20.59
N LEU A 104 -1.72 2.02 20.96
CA LEU A 104 -2.93 1.59 20.26
C LEU A 104 -3.00 2.15 18.83
N LEU A 105 -2.67 3.42 18.64
CA LEU A 105 -2.61 4.04 17.31
C LEU A 105 -1.56 3.37 16.44
N CYS A 106 -0.35 3.17 16.96
CA CYS A 106 0.73 2.50 16.23
C CYS A 106 0.40 1.04 15.89
N ALA A 107 -0.16 0.29 16.84
CA ALA A 107 -0.54 -1.11 16.61
C ALA A 107 -1.68 -1.22 15.58
N SER A 108 -2.72 -0.39 15.71
CA SER A 108 -3.88 -0.42 14.79
C SER A 108 -3.52 0.07 13.39
N SER A 109 -2.70 1.13 13.26
CA SER A 109 -2.23 1.62 11.97
C SER A 109 -1.32 0.59 11.28
N LEU A 110 -0.38 -0.01 12.01
CA LEU A 110 0.56 -1.00 11.47
C LEU A 110 -0.18 -2.26 11.05
N ALA A 111 -1.10 -2.76 11.87
CA ALA A 111 -1.93 -3.91 11.54
C ALA A 111 -2.78 -3.63 10.29
N THR A 112 -3.45 -2.48 10.24
CA THR A 112 -4.29 -2.10 9.09
C THR A 112 -3.46 -1.96 7.82
N ALA A 113 -2.30 -1.29 7.89
CA ALA A 113 -1.41 -1.09 6.75
C ALA A 113 -0.83 -2.41 6.24
N CYS A 114 -0.43 -3.31 7.15
CA CYS A 114 0.05 -4.65 6.82
C CYS A 114 -1.05 -5.49 6.15
N CYS A 115 -2.26 -5.55 6.73
CA CYS A 115 -3.38 -6.28 6.16
C CYS A 115 -3.76 -5.73 4.78
N ALA A 116 -3.89 -4.41 4.65
CA ALA A 116 -4.22 -3.78 3.38
C ALA A 116 -3.15 -4.08 2.33
N SER A 117 -1.86 -3.96 2.68
CA SER A 117 -0.77 -4.20 1.73
C SER A 117 -0.71 -5.66 1.30
N LEU A 118 -0.89 -6.62 2.21
CA LEU A 118 -0.98 -8.04 1.83
C LEU A 118 -2.11 -8.31 0.84
N ILE A 119 -3.31 -7.78 1.09
CA ILE A 119 -4.46 -7.99 0.20
C ILE A 119 -4.17 -7.42 -1.19
N LEU A 120 -3.67 -6.18 -1.27
CA LEU A 120 -3.35 -5.55 -2.54
C LEU A 120 -2.25 -6.29 -3.30
N SER A 121 -1.17 -6.66 -2.63
CA SER A 121 -0.04 -7.33 -3.29
C SER A 121 -0.43 -8.73 -3.79
N ILE A 122 -1.30 -9.45 -3.07
CA ILE A 122 -1.87 -10.72 -3.53
C ILE A 122 -2.75 -10.49 -4.77
N LEU A 123 -3.63 -9.48 -4.75
CA LEU A 123 -4.45 -9.12 -5.91
C LEU A 123 -3.59 -8.82 -7.13
N MET A 124 -2.53 -8.02 -6.98
CA MET A 124 -1.61 -7.71 -8.08
C MET A 124 -0.89 -8.94 -8.61
N ALA A 125 -0.38 -9.81 -7.73
CA ALA A 125 0.24 -11.06 -8.13
C ALA A 125 -0.74 -11.97 -8.90
N LEU A 126 -1.99 -12.07 -8.45
CA LEU A 126 -3.04 -12.84 -9.14
C LEU A 126 -3.34 -12.28 -10.52
N VAL A 127 -3.51 -10.95 -10.65
CA VAL A 127 -3.75 -10.29 -11.94
C VAL A 127 -2.65 -10.63 -12.94
N VAL A 128 -1.38 -10.53 -12.54
CA VAL A 128 -0.25 -10.84 -13.43
C VAL A 128 -0.24 -12.31 -13.84
N ILE A 129 -0.44 -13.23 -12.88
CA ILE A 129 -0.47 -14.68 -13.15
C ILE A 129 -1.63 -15.04 -14.08
N PHE A 130 -2.84 -14.49 -13.84
CA PHE A 130 -4.00 -14.72 -14.69
C PHE A 130 -3.80 -14.14 -16.08
N SER A 131 -3.28 -12.91 -16.20
CA SER A 131 -2.97 -12.30 -17.50
C SER A 131 -2.04 -13.20 -18.31
N ARG A 132 -0.95 -13.70 -17.69
CA ARG A 132 -0.03 -14.65 -18.34
C ARG A 132 -0.72 -15.96 -18.73
N LYS A 133 -1.58 -16.52 -17.86
CA LYS A 133 -2.34 -17.77 -18.14
C LYS A 133 -3.27 -17.63 -19.35
N TYR A 134 -3.84 -16.44 -19.58
CA TYR A 134 -4.68 -16.14 -20.74
C TYR A 134 -3.89 -15.61 -21.95
N ASN A 135 -2.55 -15.67 -21.95
CA ASN A 135 -1.68 -15.10 -22.99
C ASN A 135 -1.90 -13.60 -23.24
N ILE A 136 -2.40 -12.86 -22.24
CA ILE A 136 -2.55 -11.42 -22.27
C ILE A 136 -1.27 -10.82 -21.69
N ASN A 137 -0.71 -9.79 -22.34
CA ASN A 137 0.47 -9.11 -21.82
C ASN A 137 0.15 -8.49 -20.45
N PRO A 138 0.83 -8.93 -19.36
CA PRO A 138 0.58 -8.43 -18.02
C PRO A 138 0.80 -6.92 -17.88
N ASP A 139 1.65 -6.29 -18.68
CA ASP A 139 1.85 -4.83 -18.65
C ASP A 139 0.55 -4.06 -18.95
N ASN A 140 -0.27 -4.57 -19.88
CA ASN A 140 -1.50 -3.90 -20.32
C ASN A 140 -2.62 -3.94 -19.26
N VAL A 141 -2.52 -4.84 -18.29
CA VAL A 141 -3.55 -5.07 -17.26
C VAL A 141 -3.05 -4.63 -15.89
N ALA A 142 -1.81 -4.99 -15.54
CA ALA A 142 -1.23 -4.66 -14.25
C ALA A 142 -0.98 -3.16 -14.07
N THR A 143 -0.56 -2.44 -15.12
CA THR A 143 -0.31 -0.99 -15.05
C THR A 143 -1.57 -0.17 -14.73
N PRO A 144 -2.70 -0.32 -15.44
CA PRO A 144 -3.92 0.43 -15.12
C PRO A 144 -4.55 0.00 -13.79
N ILE A 145 -4.42 -1.28 -13.40
CA ILE A 145 -4.93 -1.76 -12.11
C ILE A 145 -4.09 -1.21 -10.95
N ALA A 146 -2.75 -1.25 -11.05
CA ALA A 146 -1.86 -0.67 -10.06
C ALA A 146 -2.05 0.85 -9.92
N ALA A 147 -2.38 1.55 -11.02
CA ALA A 147 -2.69 2.98 -10.98
C ALA A 147 -4.08 3.31 -10.42
N SER A 148 -4.99 2.33 -10.39
CA SER A 148 -6.38 2.51 -9.92
C SER A 148 -6.60 2.09 -8.46
N LEU A 149 -5.71 1.23 -7.94
CA LEU A 149 -5.63 0.81 -6.53
C LEU A 149 -5.05 1.92 -5.65
#